data_AF-A0A846M0V4-F1
#
_entry.id   AF-A0A846M0V4-F1
#
_cell.length_a   1.000
_cell.length_b   1.000
_cell.length_c   1.000
_cell.angle_alpha   90.00
_cell.angle_beta   90.00
_cell.angle_gamma   90.00
#
_symmetry.space_group_name_H-M   'P 1'
#
loop_
_entity.id
_entity.type
_entity.pdbx_description
1 polymer ?
#
loop_
_entity_poly.entity_id
_entity_poly.type
_entity_poly.pdbx_seq_one_letter_code
_entity_poly.pdbx_strand_id
1 'polypeptide(L)'
;MSGSSSQRLHDRQRRLLKAKMRHPRLGMVEILVRDVSEQGIGGKCTSDIGTGDQVVIYLADCPPAVGTIVWRNGQAFGVQLDGAIDPAIVKSPPQQDAPVVAHEVPKPFRPTVSTKRPGFDRRRTGPKTGSDWI
;
A
#
# COMPACT_ATOMS: atom_id res chain seq x y z
N MET A 1 31.29 12.53 -7.83
CA MET A 1 30.78 11.34 -7.11
C MET A 1 29.51 10.91 -7.84
N SER A 2 29.60 9.82 -8.59
CA SER A 2 28.57 9.40 -9.56
C SER A 2 27.26 9.03 -8.88
N GLY A 3 26.17 9.66 -9.32
CA GLY A 3 24.82 9.24 -8.99
C GLY A 3 24.54 7.89 -9.62
N SER A 4 24.33 6.87 -8.81
CA SER A 4 23.82 5.58 -9.25
C SER A 4 22.36 5.76 -9.71
N SER A 5 22.16 6.09 -10.98
CA SER A 5 20.86 5.98 -11.64
C SER A 5 20.50 4.50 -11.75
N SER A 6 19.84 3.97 -10.73
CA SER A 6 19.13 2.69 -10.82
C SER A 6 18.07 2.84 -11.91
N GLN A 7 18.40 2.37 -13.10
CA GLN A 7 17.57 2.49 -14.31
C GLN A 7 16.41 1.51 -14.14
N ARG A 8 15.31 2.00 -13.55
CA ARG A 8 14.08 1.23 -13.37
C ARG A 8 13.34 1.20 -14.70
N LEU A 9 12.97 0.01 -15.15
CA LEU A 9 12.34 -0.18 -16.46
C LEU A 9 10.86 0.25 -16.52
N HIS A 10 10.16 0.28 -15.38
CA HIS A 10 8.71 0.55 -15.32
C HIS A 10 8.36 1.55 -14.23
N ASP A 11 7.34 2.38 -14.48
CA ASP A 11 6.76 3.26 -13.46
C ASP A 11 6.03 2.46 -12.37
N ARG A 12 6.08 2.94 -11.13
CA ARG A 12 5.54 2.22 -9.97
C ARG A 12 4.44 3.01 -9.28
N GLN A 13 3.27 2.41 -9.17
CA GLN A 13 2.21 2.93 -8.33
C GLN A 13 2.48 2.54 -6.87
N ARG A 14 2.70 3.53 -6.00
CA ARG A 14 2.82 3.29 -4.56
C ARG A 14 1.45 2.90 -3.99
N ARG A 15 1.36 1.73 -3.35
CA ARG A 15 0.13 1.17 -2.78
C ARG A 15 0.46 0.43 -1.50
N LEU A 16 -0.29 0.66 -0.43
CA LEU A 16 -0.14 -0.12 0.80
C LEU A 16 -1.33 -1.08 0.93
N LEU A 17 -1.11 -2.35 0.62
CA LEU A 17 -2.16 -3.36 0.65
C LEU A 17 -1.66 -4.68 1.25
N LYS A 18 -2.56 -5.37 1.97
CA LYS A 18 -2.34 -6.74 2.43
C LYS A 18 -2.60 -7.69 1.28
N ALA A 19 -1.75 -8.69 1.14
CA ALA A 19 -1.86 -9.72 0.13
C ALA A 19 -1.31 -11.05 0.67
N LYS A 20 -1.55 -12.13 -0.06
CA LYS A 20 -0.98 -13.45 0.25
C LYS A 20 0.01 -13.85 -0.82
N MET A 21 1.05 -14.57 -0.40
CA MET A 21 2.05 -15.16 -1.27
C MET A 21 2.12 -16.64 -1.00
N ARG A 22 1.92 -17.47 -2.04
CA ARG A 22 2.23 -18.90 -1.97
C ARG A 22 3.70 -19.10 -2.27
N HIS A 23 4.41 -19.60 -1.28
CA HIS A 23 5.83 -19.90 -1.30
C HIS A 23 6.06 -21.42 -1.31
N PRO A 24 7.01 -21.95 -2.10
CA PRO A 24 7.17 -23.39 -2.30
C PRO A 24 7.50 -24.13 -0.99
N ARG A 25 8.31 -23.52 -0.13
CA ARG A 25 8.75 -24.11 1.15
C ARG A 25 7.88 -23.73 2.35
N LEU A 26 7.18 -22.60 2.29
CA LEU A 26 6.54 -21.99 3.47
C LEU A 26 5.00 -22.02 3.39
N GLY A 27 4.44 -22.49 2.26
CA GLY A 27 3.01 -22.44 2.03
C GLY A 27 2.52 -21.00 1.83
N MET A 28 1.38 -20.65 2.41
CA MET A 28 0.81 -19.31 2.31
C MET A 28 1.41 -18.36 3.35
N VAL A 29 1.93 -17.23 2.88
CA VAL A 29 2.56 -16.18 3.69
C VAL A 29 1.80 -14.87 3.50
N GLU A 30 1.49 -14.20 4.62
CA GLU A 30 0.95 -12.83 4.60
C GLU A 30 2.06 -11.84 4.22
N ILE A 31 1.76 -10.96 3.26
CA ILE A 31 2.69 -9.93 2.79
C ILE A 31 2.02 -8.56 2.77
N LEU A 32 2.86 -7.53 2.83
CA LEU A 32 2.45 -6.14 2.69
C LEU A 32 3.06 -5.57 1.42
N VAL A 33 2.26 -5.39 0.39
CA VAL A 33 2.68 -4.75 -0.86
C VAL A 33 2.80 -3.24 -0.63
N ARG A 34 3.86 -2.63 -1.19
CA ARG A 34 4.21 -1.21 -1.09
C ARG A 34 4.14 -0.48 -2.42
N ASP A 35 4.45 -1.19 -3.49
CA ASP A 35 4.44 -0.66 -4.83
C ASP A 35 4.23 -1.78 -5.84
N VAL A 36 3.52 -1.44 -6.91
CA VAL A 36 3.22 -2.34 -8.03
C VAL A 36 3.53 -1.63 -9.33
N SER A 37 4.15 -2.36 -10.24
CA SER A 37 4.39 -2.00 -11.64
C SER A 37 3.90 -3.13 -12.52
N GLU A 38 3.86 -2.88 -13.82
CA GLU A 38 3.39 -3.86 -14.80
C GLU A 38 4.11 -5.22 -14.69
N GLN A 39 5.41 -5.19 -14.40
CA GLN A 39 6.25 -6.39 -14.34
C GLN A 39 6.82 -6.69 -12.95
N GLY A 40 6.37 -6.02 -11.90
CA GLY A 40 7.02 -6.19 -10.60
C GLY A 40 6.24 -5.70 -9.41
N ILE A 41 6.48 -6.35 -8.27
CA ILE A 41 5.84 -6.06 -6.98
C ILE A 41 6.93 -5.84 -5.93
N GLY A 42 6.86 -4.72 -5.23
CA GLY A 42 7.66 -4.42 -4.05
C GLY A 42 6.83 -4.62 -2.78
N GLY A 43 7.39 -5.32 -1.79
CA GLY A 43 6.66 -5.63 -0.58
C GLY A 43 7.51 -5.83 0.67
N LYS A 44 6.84 -6.20 1.76
CA LYS A 44 7.45 -6.67 3.00
C LYS A 44 6.82 -7.95 3.50
N CYS A 45 7.63 -8.82 4.09
CA CYS A 45 7.19 -10.01 4.81
C CYS A 45 8.10 -10.28 6.01
N THR A 46 7.58 -10.97 7.02
CA THR A 46 8.36 -11.39 8.19
C THR A 46 9.00 -12.77 8.00
N SER A 47 8.51 -13.55 7.04
CA SER A 47 8.98 -14.90 6.76
C SER A 47 10.34 -14.93 6.05
N ASP A 48 11.03 -16.06 6.16
CA ASP A 48 12.36 -16.26 5.58
C ASP A 48 12.30 -16.78 4.12
N ILE A 49 11.99 -15.86 3.20
CA ILE A 49 12.12 -16.02 1.74
C ILE A 49 13.53 -15.72 1.23
N GLY A 50 13.95 -16.38 0.16
CA GLY A 50 15.23 -16.18 -0.52
C GLY A 50 15.08 -15.56 -1.91
N THR A 51 16.16 -14.92 -2.40
CA THR A 51 16.27 -14.55 -3.82
C THR A 51 16.31 -15.81 -4.68
N GLY A 52 15.59 -15.80 -5.81
CA GLY A 52 15.44 -16.95 -6.71
C GLY A 52 14.22 -17.84 -6.39
N ASP A 53 13.56 -17.65 -5.24
CA ASP A 53 12.35 -18.39 -4.90
C ASP A 53 11.21 -18.02 -5.89
N GLN A 54 10.61 -19.07 -6.49
CA GLN A 54 9.45 -18.98 -7.38
C GLN A 54 8.17 -18.90 -6.55
N VAL A 55 7.41 -17.81 -6.70
CA VAL A 55 6.25 -17.52 -5.84
C VAL A 55 5.01 -17.17 -6.66
N VAL A 56 3.85 -17.30 -6.03
CA VAL A 56 2.58 -16.82 -6.60
C VAL A 56 1.96 -15.81 -5.65
N ILE A 57 1.73 -14.59 -6.15
CA ILE A 57 1.14 -13.49 -5.41
C ILE A 57 -0.37 -13.45 -5.68
N TYR A 58 -1.15 -13.43 -4.61
CA TYR A 58 -2.61 -13.31 -4.64
C TYR A 58 -3.00 -11.90 -4.18
N LEU A 59 -3.45 -11.11 -5.15
CA LEU A 59 -4.03 -9.77 -4.95
C LEU A 59 -5.55 -9.88 -4.99
N ALA A 60 -6.27 -8.95 -4.35
CA ALA A 60 -7.72 -9.05 -4.19
C ALA A 60 -8.49 -9.01 -5.54
N ASP A 61 -8.09 -8.10 -6.43
CA ASP A 61 -8.81 -7.80 -7.68
C ASP A 61 -8.02 -8.19 -8.93
N CYS A 62 -7.05 -9.10 -8.82
CA CYS A 62 -6.22 -9.54 -9.94
C CYS A 62 -6.08 -11.06 -9.97
N PRO A 63 -5.91 -11.65 -11.16
CA PRO A 63 -5.49 -13.03 -11.27
C PRO A 63 -4.19 -13.29 -10.49
N PRO A 64 -3.97 -14.52 -9.98
CA PRO A 64 -2.73 -14.85 -9.29
C PRO A 64 -1.51 -14.56 -10.17
N ALA A 65 -0.58 -13.76 -9.65
CA ALA A 65 0.59 -13.31 -10.40
C ALA A 65 1.79 -14.18 -10.04
N VAL A 66 2.32 -14.92 -11.02
CA VAL A 66 3.52 -15.75 -10.86
C VAL A 66 4.76 -14.88 -11.03
N GLY A 67 5.79 -15.14 -10.22
CA GLY A 67 7.06 -14.45 -10.38
C GLY A 67 8.18 -14.98 -9.49
N THR A 68 9.34 -14.36 -9.64
CA THR A 68 10.58 -14.72 -8.94
C THR A 68 10.99 -13.62 -7.98
N ILE A 69 11.38 -13.96 -6.76
CA ILE A 69 12.00 -12.98 -5.84
C ILE A 69 13.38 -12.60 -6.38
N VAL A 70 13.57 -11.34 -6.77
CA VAL A 70 14.82 -10.85 -7.41
C VAL A 70 15.74 -10.10 -6.46
N TRP A 71 15.22 -9.64 -5.33
CA TRP A 71 16.04 -9.08 -4.25
C TRP A 71 15.33 -9.18 -2.91
N ARG A 72 16.14 -9.21 -1.84
CA ARG A 72 15.71 -9.09 -0.45
C ARG A 72 16.63 -8.15 0.31
N ASN A 73 16.05 -7.31 1.16
CA ASN A 73 16.78 -6.48 2.11
C ASN A 73 16.01 -6.42 3.44
N GLY A 74 16.49 -7.19 4.43
CA GLY A 74 15.78 -7.37 5.71
C GLY A 74 14.42 -8.01 5.50
N GLN A 75 13.34 -7.27 5.80
CA GLN A 75 11.95 -7.68 5.56
C GLN A 75 11.41 -7.23 4.21
N ALA A 76 12.11 -6.33 3.50
CA ALA A 76 11.69 -5.86 2.20
C ALA A 76 12.13 -6.83 1.10
N PHE A 77 11.31 -6.98 0.08
CA PHE A 77 11.60 -7.82 -1.07
C PHE A 77 11.02 -7.23 -2.35
N GLY A 78 11.53 -7.70 -3.48
CA GLY A 78 10.95 -7.43 -4.79
C GLY A 78 10.77 -8.71 -5.58
N VAL A 79 9.64 -8.80 -6.26
CA VAL A 79 9.29 -9.88 -7.18
C VAL A 79 9.29 -9.32 -8.59
N GLN A 80 9.98 -10.02 -9.50
CA GLN A 80 9.84 -9.86 -10.94
C GLN A 80 8.72 -10.80 -11.39
N LEU A 81 7.72 -10.28 -12.07
CA LEU A 81 6.60 -11.07 -12.56
C LEU A 81 6.93 -11.69 -13.91
N ASP A 82 6.44 -12.90 -14.12
CA ASP A 82 6.60 -13.64 -15.38
C ASP A 82 5.61 -13.14 -16.46
N GLY A 83 4.49 -12.57 -16.01
CA GLY A 83 3.47 -11.95 -16.86
C GLY A 83 3.12 -10.55 -16.39
N ALA A 84 2.65 -9.72 -17.33
CA ALA A 84 2.22 -8.37 -17.03
C ALA A 84 0.92 -8.34 -16.20
N ILE A 85 0.83 -7.43 -15.25
CA ILE A 85 -0.40 -7.07 -14.54
C ILE A 85 -0.71 -5.60 -14.76
N ASP A 86 -1.98 -5.21 -14.75
CA ASP A 86 -2.34 -3.79 -14.78
C ASP A 86 -2.29 -3.22 -13.35
N PRO A 87 -1.37 -2.29 -13.03
CA PRO A 87 -1.29 -1.70 -11.69
C PRO A 87 -2.53 -0.87 -11.32
N ALA A 88 -3.30 -0.38 -12.30
CA ALA A 88 -4.47 0.46 -12.06
C ALA A 88 -5.66 -0.31 -11.48
N ILE A 89 -5.76 -1.62 -11.77
CA ILE A 89 -6.81 -2.49 -11.18
C ILE A 89 -6.44 -3.01 -9.80
N VAL A 90 -5.17 -2.92 -9.40
CA VAL A 90 -4.71 -3.34 -8.07
C VAL A 90 -5.21 -2.36 -7.01
N LYS A 91 -6.31 -2.71 -6.37
CA LYS A 91 -6.91 -1.92 -5.29
C LYS A 91 -6.63 -2.56 -3.93
N SER A 92 -6.74 -1.72 -2.90
CA SER A 92 -6.85 -2.24 -1.54
C SER A 92 -8.11 -3.09 -1.46
N PRO A 93 -8.09 -4.26 -0.77
CA PRO A 93 -9.29 -5.02 -0.53
C PRO A 93 -10.35 -4.09 0.07
N PRO A 94 -11.64 -4.20 -0.32
CA PRO A 94 -12.70 -3.45 0.34
C PRO A 94 -12.57 -3.71 1.84
N GLN A 95 -12.40 -2.62 2.60
CA GLN A 95 -12.36 -2.69 4.05
C GLN A 95 -13.69 -3.34 4.44
N GLN A 96 -13.67 -4.57 4.95
CA GLN A 96 -14.88 -5.13 5.51
C GLN A 96 -15.39 -4.09 6.51
N ASP A 97 -16.61 -3.61 6.30
CA ASP A 97 -17.38 -2.91 7.31
C ASP A 97 -17.64 -3.93 8.43
N ALA A 98 -16.58 -4.34 9.14
CA ALA A 98 -16.74 -4.75 10.51
C ALA A 98 -17.54 -3.61 11.14
N PRO A 99 -18.67 -3.88 11.81
CA PRO A 99 -19.41 -2.83 12.48
C PRO A 99 -18.38 -2.10 13.31
N VAL A 100 -18.13 -0.84 12.95
CA VAL A 100 -17.37 0.05 13.81
C VAL A 100 -18.27 0.13 15.02
N VAL A 101 -18.05 -0.75 16.00
CA VAL A 101 -18.52 -0.56 17.35
C VAL A 101 -17.88 0.78 17.67
N ALA A 102 -18.68 1.84 17.55
CA ALA A 102 -18.21 3.20 17.74
C ALA A 102 -17.40 3.15 19.03
N HIS A 103 -16.10 3.38 18.92
CA HIS A 103 -15.23 3.30 20.09
C HIS A 103 -15.69 4.40 21.03
N GLU A 104 -16.57 4.05 21.96
CA GLU A 104 -17.13 4.98 22.91
C GLU A 104 -16.09 5.11 24.01
N VAL A 105 -15.32 6.20 23.96
CA VAL A 105 -14.40 6.57 25.03
C VAL A 105 -15.19 6.53 26.35
N PRO A 106 -14.76 5.85 27.42
CA PRO A 106 -15.52 5.85 28.66
C PRO A 106 -15.75 7.28 29.17
N LYS A 107 -16.93 7.56 29.74
CA LYS A 107 -17.33 8.91 30.21
C LYS A 107 -16.24 9.70 30.96
N PRO A 108 -15.47 9.12 31.91
CA PRO A 108 -14.44 9.90 32.62
C PRO A 108 -13.27 10.37 31.74
N PHE A 109 -13.07 9.77 30.57
CA PHE A 109 -12.00 10.13 29.63
C PHE A 109 -12.50 10.97 28.44
N ARG A 110 -13.80 11.30 28.41
CA ARG A 110 -14.34 12.23 27.40
C ARG A 110 -13.99 13.65 27.82
N PRO A 111 -13.40 14.47 26.93
CA PRO A 111 -13.22 15.88 27.24
C PRO A 111 -14.59 16.55 27.40
N THR A 112 -14.75 17.31 28.48
CA THR A 112 -15.97 18.09 28.76
C THR A 112 -16.08 19.36 27.91
N VAL A 113 -14.98 19.75 27.25
CA VAL A 113 -14.87 20.93 26.40
C VAL A 113 -14.55 20.54 24.97
N SER A 114 -14.93 21.40 24.01
CA SER A 114 -14.59 21.20 22.60
C SER A 114 -13.07 21.09 22.42
N THR A 115 -12.61 19.94 21.96
CA THR A 115 -11.20 19.68 21.60
C THR A 115 -10.93 19.92 20.11
N LYS A 116 -11.91 20.47 19.37
CA LYS A 116 -11.66 20.90 17.99
C LYS A 116 -10.61 22.01 18.00
N ARG A 117 -9.61 21.87 17.13
CA ARG A 117 -8.58 22.89 16.92
C ARG A 117 -9.25 24.21 16.51
N PRO A 118 -9.01 25.32 17.23
CA PRO A 118 -9.45 26.64 16.80
C PRO A 118 -8.97 26.92 15.37
N GLY A 119 -9.89 27.34 14.48
CA GLY A 119 -9.60 27.62 13.07
C GLY A 119 -9.69 26.42 12.11
N PHE A 120 -9.95 25.19 12.60
CA PHE A 120 -10.18 24.01 11.77
C PHE A 120 -11.67 23.62 11.72
N ASP A 121 -12.55 24.60 11.50
CA ASP A 121 -13.93 24.30 11.14
C ASP A 121 -14.02 24.16 9.62
N ARG A 122 -14.39 22.95 9.18
CA ARG A 122 -14.70 22.62 7.78
C ARG A 122 -16.02 23.30 7.39
N ARG A 123 -15.97 24.63 7.21
CA ARG A 123 -16.80 25.47 6.32
C ARG A 123 -16.71 26.94 6.79
N ARG A 124 -15.71 27.65 6.29
CA ARG A 124 -15.91 29.04 5.88
C ARG A 124 -15.88 29.04 4.37
N THR A 125 -17.00 29.32 3.74
CA THR A 125 -17.05 29.82 2.37
C THR A 125 -16.21 31.11 2.40
N GLY A 126 -14.96 31.03 1.95
CA GLY A 126 -14.09 32.20 1.85
C GLY A 126 -14.70 33.20 0.86
N PRO A 127 -14.46 34.51 1.02
CA PRO A 127 -14.93 35.48 0.04
C PRO A 127 -14.32 35.14 -1.32
N LYS A 128 -15.13 35.24 -2.39
CA LYS A 128 -14.62 35.19 -3.77
C LYS A 128 -13.60 36.32 -3.92
N THR A 129 -12.32 35.98 -4.02
CA THR A 129 -11.29 36.90 -4.49
C THR A 129 -11.59 37.21 -5.96
N GLY A 130 -12.37 38.28 -6.18
CA GLY A 130 -12.39 38.98 -7.45
C GLY A 130 -11.02 39.63 -7.63
N SER A 131 -10.31 39.18 -8.66
CA SER A 131 -9.09 39.81 -9.15
C SER A 131 -9.47 40.99 -10.02
N ASP A 132 -9.46 42.20 -9.47
CA ASP A 132 -9.33 43.42 -10.27
C ASP A 132 -7.88 43.90 -10.14
N TRP A 133 -7.11 43.65 -11.20
CA TRP A 133 -5.89 44.37 -11.49
C TRP A 133 -6.26 45.51 -12.44
N ILE A 134 -6.20 46.75 -11.93
CA ILE A 134 -5.68 48.02 -12.51
C ILE A 134 -6.20 49.18 -11.67
#